data_AF-A0A9X2E8Z2-F1
#
_entry.id   AF-A0A9X2E8Z2-F1
#
_cell.length_a   1.000
_cell.length_b   1.000
_cell.length_c   1.000
_cell.angle_alpha   90.00
_cell.angle_beta   90.00
_cell.angle_gamma   90.00
#
_symmetry.space_group_name_H-M   'P 1'
#
loop_
_entity.id
_entity.type
_entity.pdbx_description
1 polymer ?
#
loop_
_entity_poly.entity_id
_entity_poly.type
_entity_poly.pdbx_seq_one_letter_code
_entity_poly.pdbx_strand_id
1 'polypeptide(L)'
;MTDTTHPDHPHDEVYEEVYRGRRIRIETDPDADPATETAFTVHIDGRPLHLMRMASGAHISSVCHYIPHRDPIRVARAAVDEMKVGGLAPHHSHPHA
;
A
#
# COMPACT_ATOMS: atom_id res chain seq x y z
N MET A 1 26.11 -24.35 -19.31
CA MET A 1 24.64 -24.52 -19.28
C MET A 1 24.28 -25.03 -17.89
N THR A 2 24.09 -24.12 -16.93
CA THR A 2 23.42 -24.45 -15.66
C THR A 2 22.10 -23.71 -15.69
N ASP A 3 21.11 -24.45 -16.17
CA ASP A 3 19.70 -24.16 -16.01
C ASP A 3 19.42 -24.02 -14.51
N THR A 4 19.24 -22.78 -14.04
CA THR A 4 18.63 -22.54 -12.74
C THR A 4 17.15 -22.36 -13.02
N THR A 5 16.43 -23.49 -13.09
CA THR A 5 14.98 -23.51 -12.99
C THR A 5 14.61 -22.74 -11.72
N HIS A 6 14.13 -21.50 -11.88
CA HIS A 6 13.44 -20.76 -10.83
C HIS A 6 12.15 -21.54 -10.56
N PRO A 7 11.95 -22.09 -9.35
CA PRO A 7 10.71 -22.79 -9.06
C PRO A 7 9.54 -21.82 -9.27
N ASP A 8 8.53 -22.26 -9.99
CA ASP A 8 7.19 -21.67 -10.04
C ASP A 8 6.68 -21.58 -8.59
N HIS A 9 6.96 -20.46 -7.92
CA HIS A 9 6.59 -20.26 -6.53
C HIS A 9 5.07 -20.02 -6.52
N PRO A 10 4.26 -20.87 -5.85
CA PRO A 10 2.83 -20.62 -5.75
C PRO A 10 2.65 -19.26 -5.07
N HIS A 11 2.06 -18.33 -5.82
CA HIS A 11 1.79 -16.95 -5.46
C HIS A 11 1.41 -16.78 -3.98
N ASP A 12 2.14 -15.88 -3.31
CA ASP A 12 1.60 -14.74 -2.59
C ASP A 12 0.31 -15.01 -1.79
N GLU A 13 0.37 -14.93 -0.46
CA GLU A 13 -0.84 -14.93 0.36
C GLU A 13 -1.63 -13.63 0.09
N VAL A 14 -2.55 -13.70 -0.88
CA VAL A 14 -3.38 -12.56 -1.26
C VAL A 14 -4.51 -12.40 -0.25
N TYR A 15 -4.51 -11.27 0.45
CA TYR A 15 -5.60 -10.86 1.31
C TYR A 15 -6.47 -9.79 0.64
N GLU A 16 -7.79 -9.98 0.64
CA GLU A 16 -8.74 -9.01 0.08
C GLU A 16 -9.88 -8.70 1.05
N GLU A 17 -10.26 -7.42 1.15
CA GLU A 17 -11.47 -7.01 1.82
C GLU A 17 -12.12 -5.78 1.16
N VAL A 18 -13.38 -5.54 1.50
CA VAL A 18 -14.03 -4.25 1.22
C VAL A 18 -14.12 -3.47 2.53
N TYR A 19 -13.31 -2.43 2.65
CA TYR A 19 -13.32 -1.54 3.81
C TYR A 19 -13.95 -0.21 3.41
N ARG A 20 -15.02 0.18 4.12
CA ARG A 20 -15.66 1.49 3.94
C ARG A 20 -16.09 1.78 2.48
N GLY A 21 -16.41 0.73 1.71
CA GLY A 21 -16.84 0.81 0.31
C GLY A 21 -15.71 0.87 -0.72
N ARG A 22 -14.46 0.70 -0.30
CA ARG A 22 -13.26 0.62 -1.16
C ARG A 22 -12.71 -0.81 -1.11
N ARG A 23 -12.29 -1.36 -2.24
CA ARG A 23 -11.65 -2.69 -2.28
C ARG A 23 -10.18 -2.54 -1.89
N ILE A 24 -9.76 -3.25 -0.87
CA ILE A 24 -8.36 -3.39 -0.47
C ILE A 24 -7.88 -4.77 -0.90
N ARG A 25 -6.71 -4.83 -1.55
CA ARG A 25 -5.98 -6.05 -1.84
C ARG A 25 -4.56 -5.91 -1.32
N ILE A 26 -4.05 -6.95 -0.68
CA ILE A 26 -2.69 -7.02 -0.14
C ILE A 26 -2.06 -8.28 -0.70
N GLU A 27 -0.87 -8.14 -1.23
CA GLU A 27 -0.05 -9.21 -1.81
C GLU A 27 1.22 -9.24 -0.96
N THR A 28 1.56 -10.39 -0.38
CA THR A 28 2.75 -10.56 0.46
C THR A 28 3.85 -11.30 -0.30
N ASP A 29 5.01 -10.69 -0.36
CA ASP A 29 6.20 -11.29 -0.94
C ASP A 29 7.07 -11.88 0.18
N PRO A 30 7.10 -13.22 0.35
CA PRO A 30 7.91 -13.87 1.39
C PRO A 30 9.42 -13.84 1.09
N ASP A 31 9.81 -13.60 -0.17
CA ASP A 31 11.19 -13.59 -0.62
C ASP A 31 11.80 -12.17 -0.59
N ALA A 32 11.00 -11.14 -0.34
CA ALA A 32 11.45 -9.76 -0.23
C ALA A 32 12.51 -9.57 0.87
N ASP A 33 13.61 -8.89 0.52
CA ASP A 33 14.69 -8.63 1.48
C ASP A 33 14.23 -7.60 2.53
N PRO A 34 14.11 -7.97 3.82
CA PRO A 34 13.65 -7.07 4.87
C PRO A 34 14.67 -5.99 5.21
N ALA A 35 15.84 -5.91 4.58
CA ALA A 35 16.77 -4.78 4.70
C ALA A 35 16.50 -3.71 3.63
N THR A 36 16.03 -4.08 2.44
CA THR A 36 15.93 -3.17 1.29
C THR A 36 14.52 -2.99 0.74
N GLU A 37 13.62 -3.91 1.02
CA GLU A 37 12.31 -3.98 0.37
C GLU A 37 11.15 -4.01 1.38
N THR A 38 9.95 -3.82 0.86
CA THR A 38 8.70 -4.01 1.62
C THR A 38 8.14 -5.38 1.23
N ALA A 39 7.95 -6.26 2.22
CA ALA A 39 7.46 -7.64 2.01
C ALA A 39 5.97 -7.74 1.63
N PHE A 40 5.36 -6.64 1.20
CA PHE A 40 3.98 -6.62 0.76
C PHE A 40 3.68 -5.43 -0.14
N THR A 41 2.75 -5.62 -1.06
CA THR A 41 2.17 -4.57 -1.90
C THR A 41 0.71 -4.37 -1.50
N VAL A 42 0.25 -3.11 -1.48
CA VAL A 42 -1.14 -2.76 -1.19
C VAL A 42 -1.78 -2.15 -2.42
N HIS A 43 -2.99 -2.59 -2.75
CA HIS A 43 -3.83 -2.00 -3.79
C HIS A 43 -5.15 -1.51 -3.19
N ILE A 44 -5.60 -0.34 -3.62
CA ILE A 44 -6.92 0.20 -3.30
C ILE A 44 -7.68 0.49 -4.59
N ASP A 45 -8.86 -0.13 -4.75
CA ASP A 45 -9.66 -0.12 -5.97
C ASP A 45 -8.83 -0.51 -7.22
N GLY A 46 -7.90 -1.46 -7.04
CA GLY A 46 -6.99 -1.95 -8.09
C GLY A 46 -5.75 -1.08 -8.35
N ARG A 47 -5.61 0.07 -7.69
CA ARG A 47 -4.45 0.97 -7.86
C ARG A 47 -3.38 0.70 -6.79
N PRO A 48 -2.09 0.59 -7.15
CA PRO A 48 -1.03 0.39 -6.17
C PRO A 48 -0.92 1.61 -5.24
N LEU A 49 -0.81 1.36 -3.94
CA LEU A 49 -0.57 2.34 -2.91
C LEU A 49 0.94 2.40 -2.65
N HIS A 50 1.55 3.58 -2.82
CA HIS A 50 2.96 3.74 -2.54
C HIS A 50 3.21 3.73 -1.03
N LEU A 51 4.12 2.85 -0.60
CA LEU A 51 4.51 2.67 0.80
C LEU A 51 5.93 3.17 1.02
N MET A 52 6.15 3.79 2.17
CA MET A 52 7.48 4.14 2.64
C MET A 52 7.74 3.42 3.94
N ARG A 53 8.83 2.66 3.95
CA ARG A 53 9.29 1.94 5.12
C ARG A 53 10.14 2.85 6.00
N MET A 54 9.81 2.87 7.28
CA MET A 54 10.57 3.58 8.30
C MET A 54 11.67 2.70 8.87
N ALA A 55 12.72 3.32 9.45
CA ALA A 55 13.79 2.60 10.15
C ALA A 55 13.29 1.73 11.32
N SER A 56 12.13 2.06 11.90
CA SER A 56 11.47 1.24 12.92
C SER A 56 10.87 -0.07 12.38
N GLY A 57 10.78 -0.22 11.05
CA GLY A 57 10.09 -1.32 10.38
C GLY A 57 8.57 -1.12 10.25
N ALA A 58 8.05 0.04 10.62
CA ALA A 58 6.68 0.44 10.28
C ALA A 58 6.62 1.03 8.87
N HIS A 59 5.41 1.09 8.31
CA HIS A 59 5.14 1.66 7.00
C HIS A 59 4.16 2.83 7.13
N ILE A 60 4.39 3.84 6.32
CA ILE A 60 3.45 4.94 6.03
C ILE A 60 3.10 4.88 4.54
N SER A 61 1.98 5.47 4.15
CA SER A 61 1.60 5.53 2.74
C SER A 61 1.73 6.96 2.20
N SER A 62 1.77 7.08 0.87
CA SER A 62 1.72 8.38 0.19
C SER A 62 0.40 9.15 0.40
N VAL A 63 -0.62 8.52 0.99
CA VAL A 63 -1.87 9.20 1.33
C VAL A 63 -1.87 9.57 2.82
N CYS A 64 -1.47 8.63 3.69
CA CYS A 64 -1.36 8.85 5.13
C CYS A 64 0.11 8.75 5.57
N HIS A 65 0.79 9.90 5.56
CA HIS A 65 2.24 10.01 5.79
C HIS A 65 2.65 10.05 7.27
N TYR A 66 1.71 10.39 8.16
CA TYR A 66 2.03 10.71 9.57
C TYR A 66 1.63 9.63 10.56
N ILE A 67 0.97 8.56 10.10
CA ILE A 67 0.48 7.49 10.97
C ILE A 67 1.16 6.18 10.57
N PRO A 68 2.24 5.78 11.25
CA PRO A 68 2.97 4.56 10.94
C PRO A 68 2.27 3.31 11.46
N HIS A 69 2.25 2.25 10.66
CA HIS A 69 1.73 0.95 11.05
C HIS A 69 2.67 -0.18 10.62
N ARG A 70 2.81 -1.21 11.46
CA ARG A 70 3.53 -2.45 11.10
C ARG A 70 2.64 -3.40 10.31
N ASP A 71 1.35 -3.44 10.63
CA ASP A 71 0.39 -4.33 10.00
C ASP A 71 -0.05 -3.78 8.63
N PRO A 72 0.12 -4.53 7.53
CA PRO A 72 -0.26 -4.10 6.18
C PRO A 72 -1.70 -3.60 6.10
N ILE A 73 -2.62 -4.32 6.74
CA ILE A 73 -4.04 -3.98 6.73
C ILE A 73 -4.35 -2.66 7.45
N ARG A 74 -3.59 -2.31 8.49
CA ARG A 74 -3.75 -1.03 9.18
C ARG A 74 -3.26 0.12 8.31
N VAL A 75 -2.16 -0.07 7.57
CA VAL A 75 -1.67 0.92 6.58
C VAL A 75 -2.74 1.17 5.53
N ALA A 76 -3.33 0.11 4.97
CA ALA A 76 -4.36 0.21 3.94
C ALA A 76 -5.63 0.92 4.44
N ARG A 77 -6.12 0.55 5.64
CA ARG A 77 -7.30 1.18 6.24
C ARG A 77 -7.07 2.65 6.57
N ALA A 78 -5.89 3.01 7.09
CA ALA A 78 -5.53 4.41 7.34
C ALA A 78 -5.52 5.23 6.03
N ALA A 79 -5.02 4.67 4.94
CA ALA A 79 -5.09 5.31 3.62
C ALA A 79 -6.54 5.49 3.13
N VAL A 80 -7.41 4.49 3.29
CA VAL A 80 -8.84 4.61 2.95
C VAL A 80 -9.54 5.67 3.81
N ASP A 81 -9.22 5.73 5.09
CA ASP A 81 -9.76 6.72 6.00
C ASP A 81 -9.36 8.14 5.59
N GLU A 82 -8.08 8.35 5.25
CA GLU A 82 -7.58 9.63 4.76
C GLU A 82 -8.19 10.02 3.40
N MET A 83 -8.36 9.08 2.46
CA MET A 83 -9.05 9.35 1.19
C MET A 83 -10.50 9.81 1.35
N LYS A 84 -11.17 9.39 2.42
CA LYS A 84 -12.53 9.87 2.74
C LYS A 84 -12.54 11.25 3.36
N VAL A 85 -11.53 11.59 4.15
CA VAL A 85 -11.35 12.94 4.70
C VAL A 85 -10.95 13.91 3.59
N GLY A 86 -10.18 13.43 2.60
CA GLY A 86 -9.75 14.12 1.39
C GLY A 86 -10.82 14.39 0.34
N GLY A 87 -12.09 14.54 0.72
CA GLY A 87 -13.07 15.29 -0.08
C GLY A 87 -12.68 16.77 -0.15
N LEU A 88 -11.47 17.06 -0.64
CA LEU A 88 -11.01 18.42 -0.87
C LEU A 88 -11.91 18.96 -1.98
N ALA A 89 -12.69 19.99 -1.65
CA ALA A 89 -13.47 20.75 -2.61
C ALA A 89 -12.59 21.09 -3.83
N PRO A 90 -13.17 21.20 -5.05
CA PRO A 90 -12.41 21.68 -6.19
C PRO A 90 -11.66 22.96 -5.80
N HIS A 91 -10.37 23.01 -6.10
CA HIS A 91 -9.61 24.24 -6.01
C HIS A 91 -10.32 25.25 -6.92
N HIS A 92 -11.09 26.16 -6.34
CA HIS A 92 -11.52 27.34 -7.06
C HIS A 92 -10.26 28.11 -7.40
N SER A 93 -9.78 27.98 -8.63
CA SER A 93 -8.79 28.88 -9.19
C SER A 93 -9.34 30.29 -9.05
N HIS A 94 -8.71 31.12 -8.21
CA HIS A 94 -8.99 32.55 -8.23
C HIS A 94 -8.65 33.07 -9.63
N PRO A 95 -9.60 33.69 -10.37
CA PRO A 95 -9.25 34.39 -11.58
C PRO A 95 -8.38 35.58 -11.19
N HIS A 96 -7.14 35.58 -11.65
CA HIS A 96 -6.31 36.78 -11.61
C HIS A 96 -6.90 37.76 -12.64
N ALA A 97 -7.36 38.90 -12.15
CA ALA A 97 -7.83 40.02 -12.95
C ALA A 97 -6.66 40.78 -13.58
#